data_AF-A0A923WZ54-F1
#
_entry.id   AF-A0A923WZ54-F1
#
_cell.length_a   1.000
_cell.length_b   1.000
_cell.length_c   1.000
_cell.angle_alpha   90.00
_cell.angle_beta   90.00
_cell.angle_gamma   90.00
#
_symmetry.space_group_name_H-M   'P 1'
#
loop_
_entity.id
_entity.type
_entity.pdbx_description
1 polymer ?
#
loop_
_entity_poly.entity_id
_entity_poly.type
_entity_poly.pdbx_seq_one_letter_code
_entity_poly.pdbx_strand_id
1 'polypeptide(L)'
;MNQSFIEPNGQEQRDPSANTWIRELVSADEQIEKSVMIDMNLGLDTQRILVTESIQFLLKLKNDFAHAAAQFNELKPSVLGRIKVYGIAKTHADFMLFRNGYKMIFAIKSAGVISVRFHFVGNMSIPQPNAQEKATIVMDEEMLEAKWGAFEEVLWTYKTQPFKAQYLIRHYMTTFIKDSAR
;
A
#
# COMPACT_ATOMS: atom_id res chain seq x y z
N MET A 1 7.52 27.48 -49.02
CA MET A 1 6.51 26.57 -48.44
C MET A 1 7.21 25.29 -48.04
N ASN A 2 7.62 25.18 -46.77
CA ASN A 2 8.12 23.93 -46.18
C ASN A 2 7.12 23.54 -45.10
N GLN A 3 6.37 22.45 -45.31
CA GLN A 3 5.60 21.82 -44.25
C GLN A 3 6.48 20.76 -43.60
N SER A 4 6.95 21.06 -42.39
CA SER A 4 7.62 20.11 -41.51
C SER A 4 6.56 19.19 -40.92
N PHE A 5 6.62 17.90 -41.25
CA PHE A 5 5.90 16.85 -40.54
C PHE A 5 6.41 16.82 -39.09
N ILE A 6 5.51 17.05 -38.13
CA ILE A 6 5.77 16.78 -36.72
C ILE A 6 5.39 15.32 -36.48
N GLU A 7 6.39 14.46 -36.27
CA GLU A 7 6.16 13.13 -35.71
C GLU A 7 5.81 13.27 -34.21
N PRO A 8 4.70 12.70 -33.73
CA PRO A 8 4.49 12.58 -32.30
C PRO A 8 5.33 11.40 -31.79
N ASN A 9 6.51 11.73 -31.28
CA ASN A 9 7.35 10.79 -30.55
C ASN A 9 6.81 10.67 -29.11
N GLY A 10 6.04 9.62 -28.87
CA GLY A 10 5.47 9.32 -27.56
C GLY A 10 5.01 7.88 -27.54
N GLN A 11 5.95 6.95 -27.33
CA GLN A 11 5.58 5.61 -26.92
C GLN A 11 5.00 5.70 -25.51
N GLU A 12 3.70 5.97 -25.41
CA GLU A 12 2.92 5.69 -24.21
C GLU A 12 3.10 4.20 -23.92
N GLN A 13 3.80 3.93 -22.84
CA GLN A 13 3.97 2.60 -22.29
C GLN A 13 2.59 2.11 -21.87
N ARG A 14 1.88 1.46 -22.79
CA ARG A 14 0.54 0.92 -22.55
C ARG A 14 0.62 0.00 -21.35
N ASP A 15 -0.14 0.31 -20.32
CA ASP A 15 -0.29 -0.53 -19.15
C ASP A 15 -0.67 -1.95 -19.61
N PRO A 16 0.14 -2.99 -19.30
CA PRO A 16 -0.15 -4.37 -19.70
C PRO A 16 -1.53 -4.86 -19.25
N SER A 17 -2.11 -4.22 -18.21
CA SER A 17 -3.46 -4.50 -17.72
C SER A 17 -4.57 -4.07 -18.68
N ALA A 18 -4.33 -3.13 -19.59
CA ALA A 18 -5.32 -2.56 -20.50
C ALA A 18 -5.94 -3.57 -21.48
N ASN A 19 -5.29 -4.71 -21.72
CA ASN A 19 -5.81 -5.79 -22.57
C ASN A 19 -6.47 -6.93 -21.77
N THR A 20 -6.46 -6.88 -20.44
CA THR A 20 -7.00 -7.96 -19.59
C THR A 20 -8.52 -7.86 -19.49
N TRP A 21 -9.05 -6.66 -19.25
CA TRP A 21 -10.49 -6.45 -19.12
C TRP A 21 -11.27 -6.76 -20.39
N ILE A 22 -10.73 -6.44 -21.59
CA ILE A 22 -11.35 -6.83 -22.86
C ILE A 22 -11.42 -8.36 -23.00
N ARG A 23 -10.39 -9.08 -22.57
CA ARG A 23 -10.38 -10.55 -22.63
C ARG A 23 -11.41 -11.14 -21.67
N GLU A 24 -11.56 -10.55 -20.49
CA GLU A 24 -12.60 -10.95 -19.52
C GLU A 24 -14.00 -10.70 -20.07
N LEU A 25 -14.23 -9.56 -20.73
CA LEU A 25 -15.51 -9.27 -21.39
C LEU A 25 -15.82 -10.25 -22.52
N VAL A 26 -14.86 -10.54 -23.39
CA VAL A 26 -15.03 -11.52 -24.47
C VAL A 26 -15.33 -12.92 -23.90
N SER A 27 -14.65 -13.32 -22.83
CA SER A 27 -14.92 -14.60 -22.18
C SER A 27 -16.31 -14.65 -21.52
N ALA A 28 -16.79 -13.54 -20.96
CA ALA A 28 -18.12 -13.45 -20.38
C ALA A 28 -19.21 -13.51 -21.45
N ASP A 29 -19.01 -12.81 -22.57
CA ASP A 29 -19.91 -12.81 -23.73
C ASP A 29 -20.10 -14.23 -24.30
N GLU A 30 -19.01 -14.97 -24.49
CA GLU A 30 -19.08 -16.38 -24.92
C GLU A 30 -19.83 -17.29 -23.94
N GLN A 31 -19.73 -17.04 -22.64
CA GLN A 31 -20.40 -17.85 -21.61
C GLN A 31 -21.91 -17.56 -21.55
N ILE A 32 -22.29 -16.30 -21.77
CA ILE A 32 -23.68 -15.86 -21.87
C ILE A 32 -24.32 -16.50 -23.11
N GLU A 33 -23.64 -16.50 -24.26
CA GLU A 33 -24.14 -17.12 -25.49
C GLU A 33 -24.37 -18.64 -25.33
N LYS A 34 -23.52 -19.31 -24.55
CA LYS A 34 -23.57 -20.76 -24.32
C LYS A 34 -24.53 -21.18 -23.20
N SER A 35 -25.05 -20.26 -22.38
CA SER A 35 -25.89 -20.58 -21.21
C SER A 35 -27.35 -20.20 -21.40
N VAL A 36 -28.27 -21.16 -21.23
CA VAL A 36 -29.74 -20.94 -21.26
C VAL A 36 -30.26 -20.32 -19.94
N MET A 37 -29.47 -20.40 -18.86
CA MET A 37 -29.73 -19.70 -17.60
C MET A 37 -28.68 -18.60 -17.41
N ILE A 38 -29.12 -17.34 -17.39
CA ILE A 38 -28.27 -16.20 -17.05
C ILE A 38 -28.11 -16.20 -15.54
N ASP A 39 -26.96 -16.62 -15.04
CA ASP A 39 -26.61 -16.40 -13.64
C ASP A 39 -26.33 -14.90 -13.45
N MET A 40 -27.26 -14.17 -12.83
CA MET A 40 -27.11 -12.74 -12.57
C MET A 40 -25.99 -12.41 -11.57
N ASN A 41 -25.32 -13.42 -11.01
CA ASN A 41 -24.07 -13.28 -10.27
C ASN A 41 -22.81 -13.20 -11.16
N LEU A 42 -22.95 -13.07 -12.50
CA LEU A 42 -21.86 -12.57 -13.35
C LEU A 42 -21.39 -11.14 -12.96
N GLY A 43 -22.07 -10.48 -12.03
CA GLY A 43 -21.64 -9.24 -11.40
C GLY A 43 -20.67 -9.47 -10.25
N LEU A 44 -19.37 -9.40 -10.56
CA LEU A 44 -18.30 -8.84 -9.72
C LEU A 44 -18.34 -9.23 -8.23
N ASP A 45 -17.52 -10.22 -7.88
CA ASP A 45 -17.20 -10.52 -6.48
C ASP A 45 -16.48 -9.32 -5.85
N THR A 46 -17.29 -8.41 -5.32
CA THR A 46 -16.92 -7.15 -4.65
C THR A 46 -15.91 -7.40 -3.53
N GLN A 47 -16.04 -8.53 -2.83
CA GLN A 47 -15.09 -8.91 -1.78
C GLN A 47 -13.74 -9.29 -2.37
N ARG A 48 -13.73 -10.11 -3.44
CA ARG A 48 -12.49 -10.46 -4.15
C ARG A 48 -11.78 -9.24 -4.74
N ILE A 49 -12.53 -8.27 -5.28
CA ILE A 49 -11.96 -7.00 -5.77
C ILE A 49 -11.30 -6.26 -4.60
N LEU A 50 -12.00 -6.05 -3.49
CA LEU A 50 -11.44 -5.35 -2.32
C LEU A 50 -10.21 -6.07 -1.73
N VAL A 51 -10.18 -7.40 -1.71
CA VAL A 51 -9.00 -8.17 -1.29
C VAL A 51 -7.84 -7.91 -2.24
N THR A 52 -8.08 -7.99 -3.55
CA THR A 52 -7.04 -7.78 -4.58
C THR A 52 -6.49 -6.36 -4.49
N GLU A 53 -7.36 -5.36 -4.44
CA GLU A 53 -6.98 -3.95 -4.31
C GLU A 53 -6.23 -3.66 -3.01
N SER A 54 -6.61 -4.28 -1.90
CA SER A 54 -5.89 -4.13 -0.63
C SER A 54 -4.46 -4.66 -0.72
N ILE A 55 -4.27 -5.82 -1.34
CA ILE A 55 -2.94 -6.41 -1.55
C ILE A 55 -2.11 -5.53 -2.49
N GLN A 56 -2.67 -5.12 -3.63
CA GLN A 56 -1.96 -4.30 -4.62
C GLN A 56 -1.58 -2.94 -4.05
N PHE A 57 -2.50 -2.28 -3.36
CA PHE A 57 -2.23 -1.00 -2.74
C PHE A 57 -1.15 -1.11 -1.66
N LEU A 58 -1.18 -2.16 -0.83
CA LEU A 58 -0.18 -2.35 0.21
C LEU A 58 1.22 -2.68 -0.36
N LEU A 59 1.30 -3.46 -1.44
CA LEU A 59 2.55 -3.69 -2.20
C LEU A 59 3.08 -2.39 -2.82
N LYS A 60 2.19 -1.57 -3.39
CA LYS A 60 2.55 -0.25 -3.92
C LYS A 60 3.11 0.64 -2.82
N LEU A 61 2.42 0.75 -1.67
CA LEU A 61 2.89 1.52 -0.53
C LEU A 61 4.26 1.04 -0.05
N LYS A 62 4.47 -0.26 0.06
CA LYS A 62 5.77 -0.84 0.43
C LYS A 62 6.89 -0.37 -0.50
N ASN A 63 6.66 -0.40 -1.82
CA ASN A 63 7.63 0.04 -2.81
C ASN A 63 7.89 1.56 -2.71
N ASP A 64 6.84 2.36 -2.59
CA ASP A 64 6.95 3.81 -2.45
C ASP A 64 7.71 4.20 -1.17
N PHE A 65 7.44 3.54 -0.04
CA PHE A 65 8.19 3.73 1.21
C PHE A 65 9.63 3.26 1.11
N ALA A 66 9.89 2.13 0.45
CA ALA A 66 11.26 1.65 0.22
C ALA A 66 12.07 2.64 -0.61
N HIS A 67 11.46 3.22 -1.65
CA HIS A 67 12.07 4.26 -2.47
C HIS A 67 12.35 5.53 -1.65
N ALA A 68 11.36 6.04 -0.92
CA ALA A 68 11.52 7.22 -0.07
C ALA A 68 12.57 7.01 1.04
N ALA A 69 12.61 5.81 1.64
CA ALA A 69 13.62 5.44 2.64
C ALA A 69 15.03 5.37 2.03
N ALA A 70 15.18 4.84 0.82
CA ALA A 70 16.46 4.81 0.11
C ALA A 70 16.98 6.23 -0.16
N GLN A 71 16.14 7.10 -0.72
CA GLN A 71 16.48 8.52 -0.95
C GLN A 71 16.87 9.23 0.35
N PHE A 72 16.10 9.04 1.42
CA PHE A 72 16.44 9.60 2.74
C PHE A 72 17.79 9.09 3.24
N ASN A 73 18.06 7.78 3.12
CA ASN A 73 19.29 7.16 3.60
C ASN A 73 20.53 7.59 2.80
N GLU A 74 20.37 7.91 1.52
CA GLU A 74 21.42 8.42 0.64
C GLU A 74 21.79 9.87 1.00
N LEU A 75 20.79 10.72 1.21
CA LEU A 75 20.99 12.13 1.59
C LEU A 75 21.47 12.30 3.04
N LYS A 76 21.33 11.26 3.87
CA LYS A 76 21.76 11.31 5.27
C LYS A 76 23.26 10.99 5.40
N PRO A 77 24.08 11.89 5.96
CA PRO A 77 25.54 11.71 6.02
C PRO A 77 26.01 10.61 6.97
N SER A 78 25.19 10.24 7.96
CA SER A 78 25.55 9.23 8.97
C SER A 78 24.79 7.92 8.74
N VAL A 79 25.53 6.81 8.82
CA VAL A 79 25.02 5.43 8.76
C VAL A 79 24.11 5.07 9.94
N LEU A 80 24.22 5.77 11.07
CA LEU A 80 23.37 5.56 12.23
C LEU A 80 21.96 6.10 11.97
N GLY A 81 20.94 5.33 12.38
CA GLY A 81 19.54 5.73 12.20
C GLY A 81 19.09 5.76 10.74
N ARG A 82 19.63 4.88 9.90
CA ARG A 82 19.04 4.59 8.58
C ARG A 82 17.69 3.88 8.74
N ILE A 83 16.77 4.19 7.83
CA ILE A 83 15.45 3.56 7.78
C ILE A 83 15.57 2.22 7.06
N LYS A 84 14.98 1.17 7.62
CA LYS A 84 14.88 -0.15 6.99
C LYS A 84 13.41 -0.46 6.73
N VAL A 85 13.13 -1.04 5.56
CA VAL A 85 11.77 -1.50 5.19
C VAL A 85 11.79 -3.02 5.09
N TYR A 86 10.86 -3.67 5.77
CA TYR A 86 10.77 -5.13 5.85
C TYR A 86 9.36 -5.59 5.47
N GLY A 87 9.27 -6.71 4.72
CA GLY A 87 8.01 -7.45 4.64
C GLY A 87 7.77 -8.28 5.90
N ILE A 88 6.51 -8.53 6.24
CA ILE A 88 6.13 -9.38 7.38
C ILE A 88 5.85 -10.79 6.86
N ALA A 89 6.56 -11.78 7.41
CA ALA A 89 6.43 -13.17 7.01
C ALA A 89 5.01 -13.70 7.25
N LYS A 90 4.58 -14.64 6.39
CA LYS A 90 3.24 -15.27 6.44
C LYS A 90 2.07 -14.29 6.24
N THR A 91 2.33 -13.15 5.61
CA THR A 91 1.29 -12.19 5.18
C THR A 91 1.40 -11.99 3.67
N HIS A 92 0.31 -11.56 3.02
CA HIS A 92 0.31 -11.33 1.57
C HIS A 92 1.15 -10.10 1.17
N ALA A 93 1.05 -9.02 1.93
CA ALA A 93 1.66 -7.75 1.55
C ALA A 93 2.09 -6.87 2.74
N ASP A 94 1.89 -7.30 3.98
CA ASP A 94 2.17 -6.46 5.15
C ASP A 94 3.65 -6.13 5.25
N PHE A 95 3.94 -4.92 5.71
CA PHE A 95 5.30 -4.43 5.81
C PHE A 95 5.47 -3.47 6.99
N MET A 96 6.73 -3.24 7.36
CA MET A 96 7.06 -2.29 8.41
C MET A 96 8.29 -1.47 8.05
N LEU A 97 8.30 -0.23 8.53
CA LEU A 97 9.49 0.61 8.60
C LEU A 97 10.09 0.47 9.99
N PHE A 98 11.43 0.42 10.07
CA PHE A 98 12.16 0.32 11.32
C PHE A 98 13.32 1.32 11.35
N ARG A 99 13.44 2.04 12.46
CA ARG A 99 14.54 2.97 12.76
C ARG A 99 14.64 3.18 14.27
N ASN A 100 15.84 3.04 14.85
CA ASN A 100 16.12 3.34 16.26
C ASN A 100 15.15 2.69 17.28
N GLY A 101 14.71 1.45 17.06
CA GLY A 101 13.75 0.79 17.96
C GLY A 101 12.29 1.20 17.75
N TYR A 102 12.03 2.17 16.87
CA TYR A 102 10.69 2.57 16.44
C TYR A 102 10.25 1.81 15.19
N LYS A 103 9.01 1.34 15.19
CA LYS A 103 8.37 0.60 14.10
C LYS A 103 7.11 1.32 13.67
N MET A 104 6.90 1.41 12.36
CA MET A 104 5.61 1.76 11.76
C MET A 104 5.19 0.60 10.88
N ILE A 105 4.02 0.04 11.15
CA ILE A 105 3.53 -1.20 10.55
C ILE A 105 2.30 -0.88 9.72
N PHE A 106 2.29 -1.31 8.47
CA PHE A 106 1.11 -1.32 7.61
C PHE A 106 0.65 -2.77 7.43
N ALA A 107 -0.62 -3.04 7.73
CA ALA A 107 -1.18 -4.38 7.64
C ALA A 107 -2.64 -4.39 7.19
N ILE A 108 -3.03 -5.38 6.38
CA ILE A 108 -4.43 -5.60 6.03
C ILE A 108 -5.19 -6.06 7.27
N LYS A 109 -6.22 -5.32 7.68
CA LYS A 109 -7.10 -5.68 8.80
C LYS A 109 -8.29 -6.51 8.33
N SER A 110 -8.86 -6.11 7.19
CA SER A 110 -9.92 -6.81 6.46
C SER A 110 -9.91 -6.35 5.01
N ALA A 111 -10.71 -6.98 4.13
CA ALA A 111 -10.86 -6.54 2.75
C ALA A 111 -11.24 -5.06 2.70
N GLY A 112 -10.45 -4.24 2.00
CA GLY A 112 -10.63 -2.80 1.88
C GLY A 112 -10.20 -1.98 3.10
N VAL A 113 -9.57 -2.57 4.12
CA VAL A 113 -9.13 -1.85 5.32
C VAL A 113 -7.67 -2.16 5.64
N ILE A 114 -6.84 -1.12 5.61
CA ILE A 114 -5.43 -1.18 6.00
C ILE A 114 -5.24 -0.40 7.29
N SER A 115 -4.59 -1.04 8.24
CA SER A 115 -4.20 -0.45 9.52
C SER A 115 -2.77 0.09 9.46
N VAL A 116 -2.55 1.24 10.09
CA VAL A 116 -1.23 1.84 10.33
C VAL A 116 -1.01 1.92 11.84
N ARG A 117 0.04 1.26 12.33
CA ARG A 117 0.35 1.21 13.78
C ARG A 117 1.79 1.58 14.06
N PHE A 118 1.99 2.37 15.11
CA PHE A 118 3.33 2.71 15.61
C PHE A 118 3.64 1.94 16.88
N HIS A 119 4.87 1.40 16.96
CA HIS A 119 5.37 0.71 18.13
C HIS A 119 6.75 1.26 18.48
N PHE A 120 6.95 1.60 19.75
CA PHE A 120 8.28 1.90 20.29
C PHE A 120 8.78 0.74 21.14
N VAL A 121 9.95 0.21 20.80
CA VAL A 121 10.66 -0.78 21.63
C VAL A 121 11.77 -0.04 22.37
N GLY A 122 11.43 0.44 23.57
CA GLY A 122 12.40 1.10 24.45
C GLY A 122 13.42 0.13 25.03
N ASN A 123 14.68 0.54 25.12
CA ASN A 123 15.66 -0.09 25.99
C ASN A 123 15.45 0.41 27.42
N MET A 124 14.63 -0.28 28.22
CA MET A 124 14.82 -0.23 29.68
C MET A 124 16.11 -1.02 29.97
N SER A 125 17.23 -0.33 30.06
CA SER A 125 18.51 -0.90 30.46
C SER A 125 18.53 -1.11 31.97
N ILE A 126 18.04 -2.26 32.44
CA ILE A 126 18.53 -3.07 33.57
C ILE A 126 17.90 -4.47 33.38
N PRO A 127 18.68 -5.55 33.16
CA PRO A 127 18.13 -6.91 33.11
C PRO A 127 17.80 -7.36 34.54
N GLN A 128 16.51 -7.51 34.86
CA GLN A 128 16.08 -8.34 35.99
C GLN A 128 15.80 -9.77 35.48
N PRO A 129 16.17 -10.84 36.22
CA PRO A 129 16.06 -12.22 35.74
C PRO A 129 14.62 -12.74 35.51
N ASN A 130 13.59 -11.92 35.72
CA ASN A 130 12.17 -12.30 35.65
C ASN A 130 11.29 -11.32 34.83
N ALA A 131 11.87 -10.47 33.98
CA ALA A 131 11.07 -9.53 33.20
C ALA A 131 10.31 -10.25 32.05
N GLN A 132 9.03 -10.50 32.28
CA GLN A 132 8.04 -10.76 31.23
C GLN A 132 8.15 -9.73 30.10
N GLU A 133 7.87 -10.17 28.88
CA GLU A 133 7.99 -9.47 27.60
C GLU A 133 7.83 -7.95 27.72
N LYS A 134 8.90 -7.24 27.35
CA LYS A 134 9.06 -5.79 27.44
C LYS A 134 7.84 -5.04 26.91
N ALA A 135 7.33 -4.11 27.73
CA ALA A 135 6.20 -3.24 27.41
C ALA A 135 6.39 -2.55 26.05
N THR A 136 5.67 -3.04 25.04
CA THR A 136 5.58 -2.36 23.74
C THR A 136 4.50 -1.30 23.87
N ILE A 137 4.88 -0.02 23.79
CA ILE A 137 3.89 1.05 23.74
C ILE A 137 3.35 1.06 22.31
N VAL A 138 2.11 0.59 22.18
CA VAL A 138 1.33 0.69 20.94
C VAL A 138 0.64 2.04 20.96
N MET A 139 0.95 2.90 19.98
CA MET A 139 0.22 4.16 19.81
C MET A 139 -1.11 3.92 19.08
N ASP A 140 -1.95 4.96 18.98
CA ASP A 140 -3.24 4.89 18.31
C ASP A 140 -3.15 4.25 16.91
N GLU A 141 -4.10 3.37 16.63
CA GLU A 141 -4.25 2.69 15.34
C GLU A 141 -5.00 3.60 14.36
N GLU A 142 -4.40 3.85 13.20
CA GLU A 142 -5.04 4.61 12.13
C GLU A 142 -5.51 3.70 10.99
N MET A 143 -6.60 4.09 10.33
CA MET A 143 -7.24 3.29 9.27
C MET A 143 -7.23 4.00 7.93
N LEU A 144 -6.87 3.24 6.90
CA LEU A 144 -7.07 3.58 5.50
C LEU A 144 -8.18 2.67 4.97
N GLU A 145 -9.23 3.28 4.44
CA GLU A 145 -10.46 2.59 4.07
C GLU A 145 -10.72 2.77 2.57
N ALA A 146 -10.88 1.65 1.88
CA ALA A 146 -11.36 1.60 0.51
C ALA A 146 -12.85 1.93 0.46
N LYS A 147 -13.23 2.77 -0.51
CA LYS A 147 -14.61 3.09 -0.86
C LYS A 147 -14.82 2.93 -2.35
N TRP A 148 -16.04 2.54 -2.71
CA TRP A 148 -16.45 2.50 -4.11
C TRP A 148 -16.62 3.92 -4.65
N GLY A 149 -15.86 4.22 -5.69
CA GLY A 149 -16.01 5.38 -6.55
C GLY A 149 -16.94 5.09 -7.73
N ALA A 150 -16.94 5.99 -8.71
CA ALA A 150 -17.67 5.77 -9.95
C ALA A 150 -17.02 4.65 -10.78
N PHE A 151 -17.80 3.97 -11.61
CA PHE A 151 -17.30 2.96 -12.55
C PHE A 151 -16.45 1.87 -11.89
N GLU A 152 -16.84 1.44 -10.68
CA GLU A 152 -16.17 0.37 -9.92
C GLU A 152 -14.72 0.68 -9.52
N GLU A 153 -14.34 1.96 -9.59
CA GLU A 153 -13.06 2.42 -9.07
C GLU A 153 -13.00 2.24 -7.56
N VAL A 154 -11.92 1.66 -7.05
CA VAL A 154 -11.65 1.61 -5.61
C VAL A 154 -10.84 2.83 -5.19
N LEU A 155 -11.45 3.68 -4.37
CA LEU A 155 -10.85 4.90 -3.84
C LEU A 155 -10.37 4.70 -2.40
N TRP A 156 -9.13 5.04 -2.10
CA TRP A 156 -8.60 4.98 -0.74
C TRP A 156 -8.87 6.28 0.02
N THR A 157 -9.39 6.14 1.24
CA THR A 157 -9.77 7.26 2.10
C THR A 157 -9.12 7.17 3.47
N TYR A 158 -8.88 8.33 4.08
CA TYR A 158 -8.43 8.48 5.46
C TYR A 158 -9.38 9.46 6.14
N LYS A 159 -9.99 9.05 7.25
CA LYS A 159 -11.05 9.83 7.94
C LYS A 159 -12.11 10.31 6.95
N THR A 160 -12.60 9.39 6.12
CA THR A 160 -13.61 9.61 5.07
C THR A 160 -13.21 10.46 3.86
N GLN A 161 -12.00 11.04 3.84
CA GLN A 161 -11.52 11.88 2.75
C GLN A 161 -10.61 11.09 1.79
N PRO A 162 -10.84 11.14 0.46
CA PRO A 162 -9.95 10.48 -0.49
C PRO A 162 -8.57 11.13 -0.49
N PHE A 163 -7.54 10.32 -0.70
CA PHE A 163 -6.16 10.81 -0.73
C PHE A 163 -5.36 10.18 -1.87
N LYS A 164 -4.30 10.86 -2.29
CA LYS A 164 -3.31 10.28 -3.22
C LYS A 164 -2.15 9.68 -2.43
N ALA A 165 -1.70 8.50 -2.84
CA ALA A 165 -0.64 7.75 -2.13
C ALA A 165 0.59 8.61 -1.84
N GLN A 166 1.05 9.46 -2.77
CA GLN A 166 2.24 10.29 -2.56
C GLN A 166 2.15 11.23 -1.34
N TYR A 167 0.96 11.75 -1.03
CA TYR A 167 0.76 12.61 0.13
C TYR A 167 0.74 11.80 1.43
N LEU A 168 0.18 10.58 1.38
CA LEU A 168 0.23 9.63 2.49
C LEU A 168 1.69 9.26 2.82
N ILE A 169 2.49 8.90 1.82
CA ILE A 169 3.91 8.57 2.00
C ILE A 169 4.64 9.75 2.65
N ARG A 170 4.46 10.97 2.11
CA ARG A 170 5.10 12.17 2.68
C ARG A 170 4.69 12.42 4.13
N HIS A 171 3.40 12.28 4.45
CA HIS A 171 2.88 12.46 5.79
C HIS A 171 3.50 11.46 6.77
N TYR A 172 3.37 10.16 6.49
CA TYR A 172 3.85 9.11 7.38
C TYR A 172 5.37 9.03 7.46
N MET A 173 6.12 9.27 6.38
CA MET A 173 7.58 9.40 6.44
C MET A 173 8.00 10.54 7.36
N THR A 174 7.31 11.69 7.29
CA THR A 174 7.62 12.85 8.15
C THR A 174 7.40 12.52 9.63
N THR A 175 6.24 11.94 9.95
CA THR A 175 5.91 11.52 11.32
C THR A 175 6.89 10.46 11.82
N PHE A 176 7.12 9.41 11.03
CA PHE A 176 8.05 8.33 11.36
C PHE A 176 9.47 8.84 11.63
N ILE A 177 10.00 9.75 10.80
CA ILE A 177 11.36 10.30 10.99
C ILE A 177 11.44 11.14 12.25
N LYS A 178 10.42 11.96 12.55
CA LYS A 178 10.39 12.80 13.75
C LYS A 178 10.37 11.96 15.02
N ASP A 179 9.51 10.95 15.06
CA ASP A 179 9.30 10.16 16.28
C ASP A 179 10.41 9.14 16.50
N SER A 180 10.95 8.55 15.43
CA SER A 180 12.11 7.63 15.52
C SER A 180 13.46 8.32 15.74
N ALA A 181 13.52 9.65 15.72
CA ALA A 181 14.74 10.40 16.03
C ALA A 181 14.88 10.76 17.51
N ARG A 182 13.80 10.62 18.29
CA ARG A 182 13.77 10.80 19.74
C ARG A 182 14.43 9.60 20.43
#